data_AF-A0A9D2F2W4-F1
#
_entry.id   AF-A0A9D2F2W4-F1
#
_cell.length_a   1.000
_cell.length_b   1.000
_cell.length_c   1.000
_cell.angle_alpha   90.00
_cell.angle_beta   90.00
_cell.angle_gamma   90.00
#
_symmetry.space_group_name_H-M   'P 1'
#
loop_
_entity.id
_entity.type
_entity.pdbx_description
1 polymer ?
#
loop_
_entity_poly.entity_id
_entity_poly.type
_entity_poly.pdbx_seq_one_letter_code
_entity_poly.pdbx_strand_id
1 'polypeptide(L)'
;MTTGEKIKRIRQHRKMTQKELGEAIGLGATGANRIAQYEMGYRVPKKPLLQKMAEAMHVSPMALAEGGNGAATDMLEQLFWLDEEIPGVICLVQTQRSAAPYNANSNLALHYDDNDSWPPASPVAMWFNSTVLDEFLRDWAKVQQQLRRKEITEEEYFEWKICWPENEKGSV
;
A
#
# COMPACT_ATOMS: atom_id res chain seq x y z
N MET A 1 -5.33 -8.61 -0.23
CA MET A 1 -6.71 -8.90 0.25
C MET A 1 -7.82 -8.44 -0.71
N THR A 2 -8.86 -9.27 -0.86
CA THR A 2 -10.14 -8.96 -1.54
C THR A 2 -11.09 -8.13 -0.67
N THR A 3 -12.09 -7.49 -1.28
CA THR A 3 -13.16 -6.78 -0.55
C THR A 3 -13.79 -7.60 0.59
N GLY A 4 -14.06 -8.89 0.34
CA GLY A 4 -14.66 -9.79 1.33
C GLY A 4 -13.76 -10.05 2.54
N GLU A 5 -12.46 -10.26 2.29
CA GLU A 5 -11.47 -10.45 3.34
C GLU A 5 -11.30 -9.18 4.19
N LYS A 6 -11.28 -7.99 3.55
CA LYS A 6 -11.25 -6.69 4.25
C LYS A 6 -12.44 -6.53 5.19
N ILE A 7 -13.65 -6.82 4.72
CA ILE A 7 -14.88 -6.79 5.53
C ILE A 7 -14.77 -7.72 6.74
N LYS A 8 -14.37 -8.97 6.51
CA LYS A 8 -14.24 -9.99 7.59
C LYS A 8 -13.26 -9.53 8.66
N ARG A 9 -12.09 -9.05 8.24
CA ARG A 9 -11.01 -8.62 9.14
C ARG A 9 -11.45 -7.44 10.00
N ILE A 10 -12.03 -6.40 9.40
CA ILE A 10 -12.51 -5.21 10.12
C ILE A 10 -13.64 -5.58 11.09
N ARG A 11 -14.62 -6.39 10.65
CA ARG A 11 -15.72 -6.82 11.51
C ARG A 11 -15.23 -7.55 12.76
N GLN A 12 -14.30 -8.49 12.58
CA GLN A 12 -13.71 -9.25 13.69
C GLN A 12 -12.92 -8.34 14.63
N HIS A 13 -12.15 -7.40 14.09
CA HIS A 13 -11.44 -6.39 14.88
C HIS A 13 -12.39 -5.53 15.73
N ARG A 14 -13.54 -5.14 15.17
CA ARG A 14 -14.62 -4.43 15.89
C ARG A 14 -15.44 -5.32 16.82
N LYS A 15 -15.11 -6.62 16.93
CA LYS A 15 -15.81 -7.62 17.75
C LYS A 15 -17.30 -7.75 17.42
N MET A 16 -17.68 -7.47 16.17
CA MET A 16 -19.05 -7.61 15.69
C MET A 16 -19.27 -9.01 15.13
N THR A 17 -20.43 -9.60 15.36
CA THR A 17 -20.90 -10.83 14.71
C THR A 17 -21.43 -10.53 13.30
N GLN A 18 -21.50 -11.54 12.44
CA GLN A 18 -22.12 -11.39 11.11
C GLN A 18 -23.59 -10.97 11.21
N LYS A 19 -24.28 -11.42 12.26
CA LYS A 19 -25.67 -11.03 12.55
C LYS A 19 -25.77 -9.55 12.90
N GLU A 20 -24.96 -9.07 13.84
CA GLU A 20 -24.96 -7.66 14.26
C GLU A 20 -24.63 -6.71 13.10
N LEU A 21 -23.63 -7.04 12.27
CA LEU A 21 -23.33 -6.24 11.07
C LEU A 21 -24.50 -6.28 10.07
N GLY A 22 -25.11 -7.45 9.86
CA GLY A 22 -26.26 -7.62 8.99
C GLY A 22 -27.49 -6.82 9.45
N GLU A 23 -27.73 -6.76 10.77
CA GLU A 23 -28.79 -5.96 11.39
C GLU A 23 -28.49 -4.45 11.25
N ALA A 24 -27.25 -4.03 11.54
CA ALA A 24 -26.82 -2.63 11.45
C ALA A 24 -26.98 -2.02 10.05
N ILE A 25 -26.80 -2.82 8.98
CA ILE A 25 -26.97 -2.36 7.59
C ILE A 25 -28.37 -2.64 7.02
N GLY A 26 -29.31 -3.12 7.84
CA GLY A 26 -30.72 -3.28 7.49
C GLY A 26 -31.06 -4.52 6.66
N LEU A 27 -30.32 -5.62 6.78
CA LEU A 27 -30.59 -6.88 6.04
C LEU A 27 -31.57 -7.82 6.76
N GLY A 28 -32.00 -7.47 7.98
CA GLY A 28 -32.98 -8.22 8.76
C GLY A 28 -32.53 -9.65 9.11
N ALA A 29 -33.49 -10.57 9.24
CA ALA A 29 -33.26 -11.95 9.71
C ALA A 29 -32.28 -12.77 8.86
N THR A 30 -32.07 -12.40 7.59
CA THR A 30 -31.10 -13.08 6.69
C THR A 30 -29.73 -12.40 6.63
N GLY A 31 -29.51 -11.37 7.46
CA GLY A 31 -28.30 -10.55 7.46
C GLY A 31 -27.02 -11.36 7.66
N ALA A 32 -26.99 -12.25 8.65
CA ALA A 32 -25.80 -13.07 8.96
C ALA A 32 -25.31 -13.88 7.74
N ASN A 33 -26.22 -14.60 7.09
CA ASN A 33 -25.89 -15.42 5.90
C ASN A 33 -25.39 -14.54 4.74
N ARG A 34 -25.96 -13.35 4.58
CA ARG A 34 -25.56 -12.43 3.51
C ARG A 34 -24.18 -11.83 3.77
N ILE A 35 -23.86 -11.49 5.02
CA ILE A 35 -22.51 -11.06 5.42
C ILE A 35 -21.51 -12.19 5.16
N ALA A 36 -21.81 -13.43 5.56
CA ALA A 36 -20.95 -14.58 5.29
C ALA A 36 -20.63 -14.75 3.80
N GLN A 37 -21.63 -14.60 2.93
CA GLN A 37 -21.47 -14.65 1.47
C GLN A 37 -20.53 -13.56 0.93
N TYR A 38 -20.55 -12.36 1.51
CA TYR A 38 -19.61 -11.30 1.15
C TYR A 38 -18.19 -11.64 1.64
N GLU A 39 -18.05 -12.10 2.88
CA GLU A 39 -16.76 -12.41 3.49
C GLU A 39 -16.02 -13.57 2.82
N MET A 40 -16.74 -14.52 2.23
CA MET A 40 -16.17 -15.64 1.47
C MET A 40 -15.99 -15.34 -0.02
N GLY A 41 -16.30 -14.12 -0.48
CA GLY A 41 -16.19 -13.73 -1.89
C GLY A 41 -17.26 -14.32 -2.82
N TYR A 42 -18.26 -15.06 -2.30
CA TYR A 42 -19.36 -15.60 -3.10
C TYR A 42 -20.24 -14.49 -3.70
N ARG A 43 -20.30 -13.32 -3.03
CA ARG A 43 -20.93 -12.11 -3.54
C ARG A 43 -20.01 -10.92 -3.36
N VAL A 44 -20.09 -9.95 -4.28
CA VAL A 44 -19.44 -8.65 -4.15
C VAL A 44 -20.48 -7.61 -3.76
N PRO A 45 -20.32 -6.91 -2.62
CA PRO A 45 -21.23 -5.84 -2.22
C PRO A 45 -21.08 -4.62 -3.15
N LYS A 46 -22.21 -4.05 -3.58
CA LYS A 46 -22.22 -2.82 -4.39
C LYS A 46 -21.84 -1.60 -3.53
N LYS A 47 -21.34 -0.53 -4.17
CA LYS A 47 -20.93 0.72 -3.50
C LYS A 47 -21.90 1.24 -2.41
N PRO A 48 -23.24 1.31 -2.63
CA PRO A 48 -24.15 1.80 -1.60
C PRO A 48 -24.20 0.91 -0.34
N LEU A 49 -24.00 -0.40 -0.50
CA LEU A 49 -23.97 -1.33 0.62
C LEU A 49 -22.61 -1.28 1.35
N LEU A 50 -21.51 -1.13 0.60
CA LEU A 50 -20.18 -0.89 1.16
C LEU A 50 -20.16 0.37 2.04
N GLN A 51 -20.82 1.45 1.60
CA GLN A 51 -20.98 2.68 2.39
C GLN A 51 -21.64 2.41 3.75
N LYS A 52 -22.77 1.69 3.75
CA LYS A 52 -23.48 1.32 4.98
C LYS A 52 -22.65 0.43 5.89
N MET A 53 -21.89 -0.51 5.32
CA MET A 53 -20.98 -1.37 6.07
C MET A 53 -19.86 -0.56 6.73
N ALA A 54 -19.30 0.41 6.01
CA ALA A 54 -18.25 1.30 6.52
C ALA A 54 -18.77 2.18 7.67
N GLU A 55 -19.96 2.75 7.51
CA GLU A 55 -20.66 3.51 8.57
C GLU A 55 -20.91 2.65 9.81
N ALA A 56 -21.46 1.44 9.62
CA ALA A 56 -21.75 0.51 10.72
C ALA A 56 -20.50 0.04 11.47
N MET A 57 -19.36 -0.08 10.79
CA MET A 57 -18.09 -0.50 11.41
C MET A 57 -17.20 0.67 11.85
N HIS A 58 -17.67 1.92 11.65
CA HIS A 58 -16.93 3.15 11.90
C HIS A 58 -15.55 3.13 11.25
N VAL A 59 -15.53 2.91 9.94
CA VAL A 59 -14.32 2.94 9.10
C VAL A 59 -14.58 3.78 7.86
N SER A 60 -13.52 4.20 7.17
CA SER A 60 -13.65 4.83 5.86
C SER A 60 -14.18 3.82 4.83
N PRO A 61 -15.13 4.17 3.94
CA PRO A 61 -15.55 3.31 2.82
C PRO A 61 -14.40 2.83 1.94
N MET A 62 -13.33 3.63 1.90
CA MET A 62 -12.03 3.37 1.30
C MET A 62 -11.41 2.06 1.78
N ALA A 63 -11.45 1.81 3.09
CA ALA A 63 -10.92 0.58 3.68
C ALA A 63 -11.64 -0.69 3.20
N LEU A 64 -12.83 -0.59 2.59
CA LEU A 64 -13.58 -1.72 2.08
C LEU A 64 -13.57 -1.82 0.55
N ALA A 65 -13.31 -0.72 -0.16
CA ALA A 65 -13.40 -0.68 -1.61
C ALA A 65 -12.19 -1.34 -2.31
N GLU A 66 -12.40 -1.74 -3.56
CA GLU A 66 -11.34 -2.08 -4.50
C GLU A 66 -11.13 -0.90 -5.44
N GLY A 67 -10.19 -0.02 -5.06
CA GLY A 67 -9.71 1.11 -5.85
C GLY A 67 -10.76 2.17 -6.22
N GLY A 68 -10.31 3.16 -6.99
CA GLY A 68 -11.17 4.17 -7.60
C GLY A 68 -11.35 5.46 -6.80
N ASN A 69 -10.50 5.70 -5.81
CA ASN A 69 -10.50 6.92 -5.00
C ASN A 69 -9.32 7.87 -5.32
N GLY A 70 -8.61 7.59 -6.40
CA GLY A 70 -7.42 8.31 -6.87
C GLY A 70 -6.14 7.54 -6.55
N ALA A 71 -5.16 7.62 -7.45
CA ALA A 71 -3.96 6.78 -7.43
C ALA A 71 -3.20 6.82 -6.09
N ALA A 72 -3.10 8.00 -5.47
CA ALA A 72 -2.41 8.16 -4.19
C ALA A 72 -3.14 7.47 -3.03
N THR A 73 -4.46 7.60 -2.96
CA THR A 73 -5.22 6.98 -1.86
C THR A 73 -5.33 5.48 -2.04
N ASP A 74 -5.51 5.02 -3.27
CA ASP A 74 -5.51 3.60 -3.60
C ASP A 74 -4.15 2.97 -3.21
N MET A 75 -3.03 3.66 -3.45
CA MET A 75 -1.70 3.19 -3.01
C MET A 75 -1.57 3.13 -1.49
N LEU A 76 -2.02 4.15 -0.75
CA LEU A 76 -1.98 4.14 0.72
C LEU A 76 -2.79 2.98 1.31
N GLU A 77 -3.97 2.69 0.75
CA GLU A 77 -4.76 1.53 1.14
C GLU A 77 -4.00 0.23 0.93
N GLN A 78 -3.32 0.05 -0.20
CA GLN A 78 -2.51 -1.15 -0.46
C GLN A 78 -1.38 -1.29 0.56
N LEU A 79 -0.70 -0.19 0.91
CA LEU A 79 0.35 -0.20 1.92
C LEU A 79 -0.19 -0.59 3.31
N PHE A 80 -1.35 -0.07 3.71
CA PHE A 80 -1.97 -0.45 4.99
C PHE A 80 -2.33 -1.94 5.05
N TRP A 81 -2.89 -2.48 3.96
CA TRP A 81 -3.21 -3.90 3.92
C TRP A 81 -1.96 -4.79 3.88
N LEU A 82 -0.89 -4.36 3.20
CA LEU A 82 0.38 -5.08 3.21
C LEU A 82 0.99 -5.17 4.62
N ASP A 83 1.01 -4.07 5.37
CA ASP A 83 1.51 -4.07 6.75
C ASP A 83 0.62 -4.88 7.71
N GLU A 84 -0.69 -4.88 7.49
CA GLU A 84 -1.63 -5.68 8.26
C GLU A 84 -1.54 -7.18 7.93
N GLU A 85 -1.24 -7.55 6.69
CA GLU A 85 -0.96 -8.94 6.26
C GLU A 85 0.40 -9.43 6.78
N ILE A 86 1.42 -8.58 6.79
CA ILE A 86 2.78 -8.91 7.25
C ILE A 86 3.26 -7.83 8.23
N PRO A 87 2.94 -7.95 9.53
CA PRO A 87 3.28 -6.94 10.53
C PRO A 87 4.78 -6.61 10.57
N GLY A 88 5.11 -5.32 10.41
CA GLY A 88 6.49 -4.84 10.43
C GLY A 88 7.23 -4.97 9.10
N VAL A 89 6.53 -5.36 8.03
CA VAL A 89 7.11 -5.35 6.67
C VAL A 89 7.36 -3.92 6.20
N ILE A 90 6.56 -2.94 6.63
CA ILE A 90 6.77 -1.52 6.30
C ILE A 90 7.42 -0.82 7.49
N CYS A 91 8.55 -0.17 7.23
CA CYS A 91 9.22 0.65 8.22
C CYS A 91 9.21 2.12 7.80
N LEU A 92 8.84 3.00 8.72
CA LEU A 92 8.75 4.45 8.50
C LEU A 92 9.66 5.20 9.47
N VAL A 93 10.43 6.16 8.97
CA VAL A 93 11.27 7.03 9.80
C VAL A 93 11.14 8.48 9.35
N GLN A 94 10.96 9.39 10.32
CA GLN A 94 11.04 10.82 10.06
C GLN A 94 12.50 11.17 9.77
N THR A 95 12.75 11.72 8.58
CA THR A 95 14.08 12.22 8.26
C THR A 95 14.30 13.54 8.99
N GLN A 96 15.52 13.76 9.47
CA GLN A 96 15.93 15.02 10.07
C GLN A 96 16.80 15.79 9.08
N ARG A 97 16.51 17.07 8.90
CA ARG A 97 17.38 17.97 8.14
C ARG A 97 18.70 18.13 8.90
N SER A 98 19.81 17.77 8.28
CA SER A 98 21.13 18.06 8.84
C SER A 98 21.50 19.50 8.50
N ALA A 99 21.90 20.28 9.51
CA ALA A 99 22.49 21.60 9.33
C ALA A 99 24.01 21.54 9.08
N ALA A 100 24.60 20.35 9.05
CA ALA A 100 26.03 20.17 8.88
C ALA A 100 26.46 20.41 7.42
N PRO A 101 27.64 21.02 7.19
CA PRO A 101 28.22 21.12 5.85
C PRO A 101 28.37 19.74 5.20
N TYR A 102 28.19 19.70 3.89
CA TYR A 102 28.15 18.52 3.00
C TYR A 102 29.21 17.42 3.27
N ASN A 103 30.34 17.75 3.91
CA ASN A 103 31.49 16.85 4.09
C ASN A 103 31.87 16.56 5.56
N ALA A 104 31.02 16.89 6.54
CA ALA A 104 31.42 16.83 7.96
C ALA A 104 31.20 15.47 8.65
N ASN A 105 30.47 14.53 8.06
CA ASN A 105 30.13 13.24 8.68
C ASN A 105 30.63 12.05 7.86
N SER A 106 31.34 11.13 8.53
CA SER A 106 31.92 9.90 7.95
C SER A 106 31.06 8.66 8.13
N ASN A 107 29.86 8.79 8.72
CA ASN A 107 28.93 7.68 8.92
C ASN A 107 27.88 7.66 7.82
N LEU A 108 27.49 6.46 7.39
CA LEU A 108 26.45 6.16 6.41
C LEU A 108 25.07 6.65 6.90
N ALA A 109 24.87 7.96 6.96
CA ALA A 109 23.55 8.56 7.04
C ALA A 109 22.93 8.53 5.64
N LEU A 110 21.61 8.39 5.55
CA LEU A 110 20.90 8.77 4.32
C LEU A 110 21.11 10.27 4.12
N HIS A 111 22.12 10.64 3.32
CA HIS A 111 22.36 12.02 2.93
C HIS A 111 21.39 12.36 1.79
N TYR A 112 20.63 13.44 1.94
CA TYR A 112 19.89 14.06 0.85
C TYR A 112 20.75 15.18 0.28
N ASP A 113 20.83 15.26 -1.05
CA ASP A 113 21.47 16.39 -1.73
C ASP A 113 20.44 17.52 -1.88
N ASP A 114 20.82 18.75 -1.48
CA ASP A 114 20.08 19.98 -1.77
C ASP A 114 20.11 20.22 -3.29
N ASN A 115 19.14 19.64 -4.01
CA ASN A 115 18.79 20.09 -5.35
C ASN A 115 17.31 20.48 -5.39
N ASP A 116 16.93 21.33 -6.34
CA ASP A 116 15.63 22.01 -6.46
C ASP A 116 14.40 21.07 -6.62
N SER A 117 14.58 19.76 -6.45
CA SER A 117 13.54 18.74 -6.64
C SER A 117 12.86 18.28 -5.34
N TRP A 118 13.16 18.89 -4.18
CA TRP A 118 12.64 18.45 -2.87
C TRP A 118 11.53 19.35 -2.28
N PRO A 119 10.52 18.75 -1.60
CA PRO A 119 9.46 19.48 -0.91
C PRO A 119 9.97 20.35 0.27
N PRO A 120 9.21 21.40 0.67
CA PRO A 120 9.61 22.35 1.72
C PRO A 120 9.79 21.74 3.13
N ALA A 121 9.31 20.52 3.36
CA ALA A 121 9.38 19.82 4.65
C ALA A 121 10.20 18.54 4.51
N SER A 122 10.91 18.15 5.57
CA SER A 122 11.65 16.89 5.62
C SER A 122 10.73 15.71 5.31
N PRO A 123 11.06 14.87 4.32
CA PRO A 123 10.23 13.75 3.94
C PRO A 123 10.20 12.65 5.02
N VAL A 124 9.21 11.77 4.91
CA VAL A 124 9.25 10.47 5.60
C VAL A 124 9.97 9.47 4.69
N ALA A 125 10.99 8.81 5.21
CA ALA A 125 11.60 7.68 4.51
C ALA A 125 10.83 6.40 4.85
N MET A 126 10.62 5.57 3.83
CA MET A 126 9.96 4.28 3.92
C MET A 126 10.89 3.22 3.34
N TRP A 127 11.00 2.08 4.00
CA TRP A 127 11.66 0.89 3.47
C TRP A 127 10.87 -0.37 3.84
N PHE A 128 11.12 -1.46 3.13
CA PHE A 128 10.48 -2.74 3.41
C PHE A 128 11.47 -3.68 4.10
N ASN A 129 11.06 -4.30 5.21
CA ASN A 129 11.77 -5.40 5.83
C ASN A 129 11.42 -6.73 5.13
N SER A 130 11.69 -6.80 3.83
CA SER A 130 11.43 -7.96 2.96
C SER A 130 12.50 -8.01 1.90
N THR A 131 13.20 -9.14 1.78
CA THR A 131 14.30 -9.31 0.81
C THR A 131 13.82 -9.09 -0.63
N VAL A 132 12.66 -9.66 -0.98
CA VAL A 132 12.09 -9.56 -2.33
C VAL A 132 11.72 -8.11 -2.67
N LEU A 133 11.10 -7.39 -1.74
CA LEU A 133 10.73 -5.98 -1.96
C LEU A 133 11.97 -5.07 -1.97
N ASP A 134 12.96 -5.33 -1.12
CA ASP A 134 14.21 -4.58 -1.08
C ASP A 134 15.02 -4.77 -2.37
N GLU A 135 15.14 -6.01 -2.87
CA GLU A 135 15.78 -6.31 -4.15
C GLU A 135 15.09 -5.58 -5.30
N PHE A 136 13.76 -5.62 -5.37
CA PHE A 136 13.00 -4.84 -6.35
C PHE A 136 13.31 -3.34 -6.27
N LEU A 137 13.25 -2.76 -5.07
CA LEU A 137 13.52 -1.33 -4.88
C LEU A 137 14.95 -0.95 -5.27
N ARG A 138 15.94 -1.83 -5.01
CA ARG A 138 17.32 -1.62 -5.44
C ARG A 138 17.44 -1.58 -6.95
N ASP A 139 16.82 -2.52 -7.64
CA ASP A 139 16.86 -2.55 -9.11
C ASP A 139 16.12 -1.35 -9.71
N TRP A 140 14.95 -1.01 -9.17
CA TRP A 140 14.23 0.16 -9.61
C TRP A 140 15.02 1.46 -9.39
N ALA A 141 15.71 1.59 -8.25
CA ALA A 141 16.57 2.74 -7.96
C ALA A 141 17.73 2.87 -8.96
N LYS A 142 18.36 1.77 -9.37
CA LYS A 142 19.41 1.77 -10.42
C LYS A 142 18.87 2.31 -11.74
N VAL A 143 17.70 1.83 -12.18
CA VAL A 143 17.11 2.27 -13.46
C VAL A 143 16.65 3.73 -13.40
N GLN A 144 16.11 4.19 -12.27
CA GLN A 144 15.84 5.63 -12.07
C GLN A 144 17.11 6.48 -12.18
N GLN A 145 18.25 6.00 -11.66
CA GLN A 145 19.52 6.70 -11.78
C GLN A 145 20.01 6.76 -13.24
N GLN A 146 19.89 5.66 -13.98
CA GLN A 146 20.20 5.63 -15.42
C GLN A 146 19.35 6.64 -16.20
N LEU A 147 18.04 6.71 -15.92
CA LEU A 147 17.14 7.70 -16.53
C LEU A 147 17.56 9.14 -16.20
N ARG A 148 17.86 9.44 -14.93
CA ARG A 148 18.31 10.78 -14.50
C ARG A 148 19.62 11.20 -15.17
N ARG A 149 20.52 10.24 -15.40
CA ARG A 149 21.78 10.43 -16.11
C ARG A 149 21.62 10.48 -17.64
N LYS A 150 20.41 10.27 -18.16
CA LYS A 150 20.10 10.17 -19.59
C LYS A 150 20.83 9.02 -20.29
N GLU A 151 21.15 7.95 -19.55
CA GLU A 151 21.71 6.70 -20.08
C GLU A 151 20.64 5.85 -20.76
N ILE A 152 19.38 6.02 -20.36
CA ILE A 152 18.19 5.41 -20.97
C ILE A 152 17.12 6.48 -21.22
N THR A 153 16.21 6.20 -22.14
CA THR A 153 15.05 7.02 -22.50
C THR A 153 13.85 6.75 -21.59
N GLU A 154 12.83 7.62 -21.65
CA GLU A 154 11.56 7.40 -20.94
C GLU A 154 10.81 6.16 -21.47
N GLU A 155 10.95 5.85 -22.76
CA GLU A 155 10.38 4.65 -23.39
C GLU A 155 11.03 3.38 -22.85
N GLU A 156 12.37 3.33 -22.81
CA GLU A 156 13.12 2.21 -22.23
C GLU A 156 12.83 2.03 -20.73
N TYR A 157 12.64 3.13 -20.00
CA TYR A 157 12.22 3.07 -18.60
C TYR A 157 10.79 2.54 -18.43
N PHE A 158 9.87 2.91 -19.31
CA PHE A 158 8.52 2.35 -19.31
C PHE A 158 8.53 0.86 -19.62
N GLU A 159 9.28 0.45 -20.64
CA GLU A 159 9.44 -0.95 -21.02
C GLU A 159 10.00 -1.79 -19.87
N TRP A 160 11.04 -1.30 -19.18
CA TRP A 160 11.58 -1.97 -18.00
C TRP A 160 10.53 -2.23 -16.91
N LYS A 161 9.64 -1.26 -16.64
CA LYS A 161 8.60 -1.40 -15.60
C LYS A 161 7.58 -2.49 -15.92
N ILE A 162 7.25 -2.70 -17.21
CA ILE A 162 6.25 -3.70 -17.61
C ILE A 162 6.86 -5.10 -17.83
N CYS A 163 8.18 -5.19 -18.02
CA CYS A 163 8.91 -6.44 -18.20
C CYS A 163 9.50 -7.03 -16.90
N TRP A 164 9.38 -6.34 -15.76
CA TRP A 164 9.86 -6.83 -14.45
C TRP A 164 8.89 -7.86 -13.82
N PRO A 165 9.37 -8.87 -13.06
CA PRO A 165 10.76 -9.27 -12.88
C PRO A 165 11.19 -10.14 -14.06
N GLU A 166 12.30 -9.82 -14.72
CA GLU A 166 12.97 -10.84 -15.53
C GLU A 166 13.42 -11.93 -14.57
N ASN A 167 12.70 -13.06 -14.54
CA ASN A 167 13.20 -14.27 -13.91
C ASN A 167 14.55 -14.60 -14.57
N GLU A 168 15.61 -14.54 -13.76
CA GLU A 168 16.81 -15.36 -13.84
C GLU A 168 17.36 -15.63 -15.26
N LYS A 169 18.29 -14.78 -15.70
CA LYS A 169 19.28 -15.23 -16.69
C LYS A 169 20.14 -16.35 -16.08
N GLY A 170 19.88 -17.58 -16.50
CA GLY A 170 20.78 -18.74 -16.44
C GLY A 170 19.96 -20.04 -16.39
N SER A 171 20.03 -21.00 -17.31
CA SER A 171 21.05 -21.35 -18.30
C SER A 171 20.39 -22.27 -19.34
N VAL A 172 20.77 -22.15 -20.62
CA VAL A 172 20.73 -23.27 -21.56
C VAL A 172 21.99 -24.09 -21.36
#